data_AF-A0A3D1TSC4-F1
#
_entry.id   AF-A0A3D1TSC4-F1
#
_cell.length_a   1.000
_cell.length_b   1.000
_cell.length_c   1.000
_cell.angle_alpha   90.00
_cell.angle_beta   90.00
_cell.angle_gamma   90.00
#
_symmetry.space_group_name_H-M   'P 1'
#
loop_
_entity.id
_entity.type
_entity.pdbx_description
1 polymer ?
#
loop_
_entity_poly.entity_id
_entity_poly.type
_entity_poly.pdbx_seq_one_letter_code
_entity_poly.pdbx_strand_id
1 'polypeptide(L)'
;MGGAVPVARWILAATCSIAVLLTAVPAPAASASGPIVLGWSPGVAAGLPLDMPITVYFNRPMDQASLQTSWRLRPAASGVFSVSSTSITFRPRHPLKTGASYLLSLNNTAHSTTGSALVPFAARFTTGDALRVVHYSPFQGT
;
A
#
# COMPACT_ATOMS: atom_id res chain seq x y z
N MET A 1 53.51 -59.75 48.73
CA MET A 1 52.12 -60.10 49.12
C MET A 1 51.22 -58.92 48.73
N GLY A 2 50.42 -58.88 47.68
CA GLY A 2 49.82 -59.94 46.86
C GLY A 2 48.44 -60.32 47.42
N GLY A 3 47.36 -59.67 46.95
CA GLY A 3 45.96 -60.01 47.27
C GLY A 3 45.06 -58.77 47.32
N ALA A 4 44.54 -58.28 46.18
CA ALA A 4 43.32 -58.74 45.50
C ALA A 4 42.03 -58.10 46.08
N VAL A 5 41.60 -57.02 45.42
CA VAL A 5 40.22 -56.50 45.36
C VAL A 5 39.32 -57.50 44.62
N PRO A 6 38.10 -57.78 45.11
CA PRO A 6 36.89 -57.48 44.34
C PRO A 6 35.70 -57.08 45.26
N VAL A 7 34.68 -56.33 44.84
CA VAL A 7 33.60 -56.81 43.97
C VAL A 7 32.87 -55.66 43.26
N ALA A 8 32.55 -55.96 42.01
CA ALA A 8 31.86 -55.15 41.01
C ALA A 8 30.46 -54.69 41.41
N ARG A 9 29.94 -53.64 40.74
CA ARG A 9 28.83 -53.79 39.77
C ARG A 9 28.53 -52.51 38.96
N TRP A 10 28.69 -52.65 37.63
CA TRP A 10 27.89 -52.15 36.51
C TRP A 10 26.96 -50.95 36.70
N ILE A 11 27.09 -49.93 35.84
CA ILE A 11 26.17 -49.63 34.71
C ILE A 11 26.62 -48.34 34.02
N LEU A 12 26.62 -48.39 32.68
CA LEU A 12 26.85 -47.28 31.75
C LEU A 12 25.76 -46.21 31.87
N ALA A 13 26.11 -44.93 31.73
CA ALA A 13 25.28 -43.97 31.02
C ALA A 13 26.10 -42.71 30.69
N ALA A 14 26.67 -42.68 29.49
CA ALA A 14 27.06 -41.44 28.84
C ALA A 14 25.79 -40.74 28.36
N THR A 15 25.39 -39.67 29.05
CA THR A 15 24.39 -38.73 28.55
C THR A 15 25.03 -37.36 28.42
N CYS A 16 25.58 -37.13 27.24
CA CYS A 16 25.93 -35.81 26.72
C CYS A 16 24.63 -35.02 26.53
N SER A 17 24.22 -34.26 27.53
CA SER A 17 23.07 -33.37 27.41
C SER A 17 23.55 -31.97 27.03
N ILE A 18 23.78 -31.77 25.73
CA ILE A 18 23.89 -30.44 25.14
C ILE A 18 22.48 -29.86 25.09
N ALA A 19 22.14 -29.01 26.05
CA ALA A 19 20.92 -28.23 26.05
C ALA A 19 21.07 -27.08 25.04
N VAL A 20 20.67 -27.31 23.79
CA VAL A 20 20.47 -26.25 22.81
C VAL A 20 19.22 -25.46 23.22
N LEU A 21 19.41 -24.31 23.88
CA LEU A 21 18.33 -23.32 23.99
C LEU A 21 18.08 -22.76 22.58
N LEU A 22 17.01 -23.22 21.92
CA LEU A 22 16.49 -22.56 20.73
C LEU A 22 15.97 -21.17 21.13
N THR A 23 16.79 -20.14 21.00
CA THR A 23 16.24 -18.80 20.76
C THR A 23 15.56 -18.87 19.40
N ALA A 24 14.23 -18.98 19.39
CA ALA A 24 13.47 -18.74 18.18
C ALA A 24 13.78 -17.30 17.74
N VAL A 25 14.71 -17.15 16.81
CA VAL A 25 14.94 -15.90 16.10
C VAL A 25 13.58 -15.51 15.52
N PRO A 26 13.00 -14.35 15.87
CA PRO A 26 11.77 -13.93 15.23
C PRO A 26 12.07 -13.87 13.74
N ALA A 27 11.45 -14.77 12.97
CA ALA A 27 11.55 -14.74 11.54
C ALA A 27 11.18 -13.31 11.10
N PRO A 28 12.01 -12.60 10.31
CA PRO A 28 11.58 -11.32 9.75
C PRO A 28 10.28 -11.60 9.00
N ALA A 29 9.19 -11.00 9.49
CA ALA A 29 7.87 -11.15 8.92
C ALA A 29 8.00 -11.01 7.41
N ALA A 30 7.55 -12.05 6.70
CA ALA A 30 7.63 -12.14 5.26
C ALA A 30 7.33 -10.79 4.62
N SER A 31 8.15 -10.41 3.64
CA SER A 31 7.88 -9.31 2.72
C SER A 31 6.60 -9.59 1.96
N ALA A 32 5.45 -9.48 2.63
CA ALA A 32 4.15 -9.42 2.00
C ALA A 32 4.15 -8.09 1.25
N SER A 33 4.49 -8.13 -0.03
CA SER A 33 4.30 -7.00 -0.93
C SER A 33 2.80 -6.70 -0.90
N GLY A 34 2.43 -5.70 -0.09
CA GLY A 34 1.06 -5.23 0.01
C GLY A 34 0.55 -4.77 -1.35
N PRO A 35 -0.76 -4.54 -1.49
CA PRO A 35 -1.27 -3.88 -2.69
C PRO A 35 -0.50 -2.57 -2.93
N ILE A 36 -0.18 -2.31 -4.20
CA ILE A 36 0.52 -1.11 -4.64
C ILE A 36 -0.36 -0.32 -5.59
N VAL A 37 -0.15 0.98 -5.62
CA VAL A 37 -0.72 1.85 -6.65
C VAL A 37 0.08 1.66 -7.94
N LEU A 38 -0.59 1.20 -8.99
CA LEU A 38 0.02 1.07 -10.33
C LEU A 38 0.19 2.44 -10.99
N GLY A 39 -0.74 3.34 -10.72
CA GLY A 39 -0.77 4.67 -11.28
C GLY A 39 -2.07 5.37 -10.99
N TRP A 40 -2.17 6.61 -11.45
CA TRP A 40 -3.38 7.41 -11.33
C TRP A 40 -3.61 8.20 -12.61
N SER A 41 -4.87 8.42 -12.94
CA SER A 41 -5.34 9.16 -14.11
C SER A 41 -6.02 10.44 -13.63
N PRO A 42 -5.75 11.58 -14.28
CA PRO A 42 -4.97 11.76 -15.51
C PRO A 42 -3.44 11.63 -15.38
N GLY A 43 -2.89 11.50 -14.17
CA GLY A 43 -1.45 11.30 -13.99
C GLY A 43 -0.59 12.52 -14.33
N VAL A 44 -1.21 13.71 -14.42
CA VAL A 44 -0.52 14.98 -14.68
C VAL A 44 -0.16 15.67 -13.37
N ALA A 45 1.07 16.15 -13.25
CA ALA A 45 1.53 16.88 -12.07
C ALA A 45 1.08 18.34 -12.05
N ALA A 46 0.71 18.91 -13.20
CA ALA A 46 0.28 20.31 -13.32
C ALA A 46 -0.80 20.48 -14.39
N GLY A 47 -1.64 21.50 -14.22
CA GLY A 47 -2.68 21.83 -15.19
C GLY A 47 -3.90 20.92 -15.10
N LEU A 48 -4.15 20.29 -13.95
CA LEU A 48 -5.33 19.44 -13.77
C LEU A 48 -6.61 20.29 -13.96
N PRO A 49 -7.54 19.90 -14.85
CA PRO A 49 -8.82 20.58 -14.96
C PRO A 49 -9.61 20.48 -13.64
N LEU A 50 -10.33 21.54 -13.29
CA LEU A 50 -10.94 21.70 -11.96
C LEU A 50 -12.04 20.66 -11.65
N ASP A 51 -12.72 20.18 -12.68
CA ASP A 51 -13.83 19.22 -12.60
C ASP A 51 -13.43 17.80 -13.03
N MET A 52 -12.12 17.56 -13.21
CA MET A 52 -11.66 16.28 -13.73
C MET A 52 -11.75 15.18 -12.65
N PRO A 53 -12.31 14.00 -12.97
CA PRO A 53 -12.24 12.85 -12.07
C PRO A 53 -10.80 12.39 -11.88
N ILE A 54 -10.44 12.05 -10.65
CA ILE A 54 -9.14 11.48 -10.29
C ILE A 54 -9.34 9.99 -10.06
N THR A 55 -8.73 9.15 -10.89
CA THR A 55 -8.81 7.70 -10.78
C THR A 55 -7.48 7.13 -10.35
N VAL A 56 -7.44 6.32 -9.29
CA VAL A 56 -6.23 5.59 -8.86
C VAL A 56 -6.43 4.10 -9.13
N TYR A 57 -5.43 3.46 -9.73
CA TYR A 57 -5.43 2.05 -10.08
C TYR A 57 -4.49 1.27 -9.16
N PHE A 58 -4.93 0.10 -8.73
CA PHE A 58 -4.18 -0.79 -7.86
C PHE A 58 -3.77 -2.06 -8.61
N ASN A 59 -2.79 -2.80 -8.08
CA ASN A 59 -2.39 -4.08 -8.67
C ASN A 59 -3.29 -5.26 -8.27
N ARG A 60 -4.17 -5.07 -7.27
CA ARG A 60 -4.97 -6.11 -6.64
C ARG A 60 -6.31 -5.57 -6.16
N PRO A 61 -7.31 -6.45 -5.95
CA PRO A 61 -8.60 -6.04 -5.41
C PRO A 61 -8.47 -5.48 -3.99
N MET A 62 -9.10 -4.33 -3.76
CA MET A 62 -9.05 -3.56 -2.52
C MET A 62 -10.38 -3.59 -1.78
N ASP A 63 -10.32 -3.47 -0.45
CA ASP A 63 -11.52 -3.23 0.35
C ASP A 63 -12.04 -1.80 0.12
N GLN A 64 -13.32 -1.70 -0.22
CA GLN A 64 -13.92 -0.43 -0.65
C GLN A 64 -14.02 0.58 0.49
N ALA A 65 -14.43 0.15 1.69
CA ALA A 65 -14.60 1.03 2.84
C ALA A 65 -13.25 1.56 3.33
N SER A 66 -12.23 0.72 3.30
CA SER A 66 -10.87 1.05 3.75
C SER A 66 -10.16 1.98 2.79
N LEU A 67 -10.39 1.83 1.48
CA LEU A 67 -9.91 2.79 0.48
C LEU A 67 -10.48 4.19 0.70
N GLN A 68 -11.80 4.30 0.91
CA GLN A 68 -12.46 5.59 1.14
C GLN A 68 -11.95 6.26 2.42
N THR A 69 -11.75 5.48 3.49
CA THR A 69 -11.26 6.00 4.77
C THR A 69 -9.78 6.40 4.72
N SER A 70 -8.98 5.69 3.92
CA SER A 70 -7.56 5.98 3.72
C SER A 70 -7.30 7.20 2.82
N TRP A 71 -8.26 7.53 1.96
CA TRP A 71 -8.14 8.64 1.02
C TRP A 71 -8.01 9.98 1.73
N ARG A 72 -6.87 10.63 1.53
CA ARG A 72 -6.59 11.96 2.06
C ARG A 72 -6.19 12.92 0.96
N LEU A 73 -7.04 13.92 0.73
CA LEU A 73 -6.79 15.01 -0.18
C LEU A 73 -6.60 16.32 0.60
N ARG A 74 -5.56 17.07 0.26
CA ARG A 74 -5.20 18.36 0.88
C ARG A 74 -4.89 19.38 -0.21
N PRO A 75 -5.58 20.52 -0.33
CA PRO A 75 -6.79 20.93 0.41
C PRO A 75 -7.92 19.91 0.32
N ALA A 76 -8.76 19.84 1.36
CA ALA A 76 -9.93 18.97 1.32
C ALA A 76 -10.89 19.46 0.23
N ALA A 77 -11.38 18.53 -0.59
CA ALA A 77 -12.41 18.79 -1.58
C ALA A 77 -13.56 17.80 -1.38
N SER A 78 -14.78 18.29 -1.48
CA SER A 78 -15.99 17.46 -1.40
C SER A 78 -16.26 16.82 -2.75
N GLY A 79 -16.61 15.54 -2.75
CA GLY A 79 -16.81 14.78 -3.98
C GLY A 79 -17.61 13.50 -3.78
N VAL A 80 -17.77 12.76 -4.86
CA VAL A 80 -18.35 11.43 -4.90
C VAL A 80 -17.22 10.45 -5.15
N PHE A 81 -17.14 9.41 -4.31
CA PHE A 81 -16.22 8.30 -4.50
C PHE A 81 -16.93 7.16 -5.20
N SER A 82 -16.37 6.69 -6.31
CA SER A 82 -16.78 5.47 -6.99
C SER A 82 -15.64 4.48 -6.87
N VAL A 83 -15.85 3.40 -6.10
CA VAL A 83 -14.83 2.38 -5.86
C VAL A 83 -15.20 1.11 -6.61
N SER A 84 -14.27 0.63 -7.43
CA SER A 84 -14.34 -0.68 -8.08
C SER A 84 -13.39 -1.64 -7.37
N SER A 85 -13.36 -2.91 -7.78
CA SER A 85 -12.47 -3.91 -7.19
C SER A 85 -11.01 -3.43 -7.17
N THR A 86 -10.51 -2.90 -8.28
CA THR A 86 -9.08 -2.57 -8.45
C THR A 86 -8.81 -1.08 -8.71
N SER A 87 -9.81 -0.21 -8.54
CA SER A 87 -9.66 1.22 -8.77
C SER A 87 -10.59 2.07 -7.91
N ILE A 88 -10.16 3.28 -7.59
CA ILE A 88 -10.96 4.29 -6.90
C ILE A 88 -11.00 5.56 -7.73
N THR A 89 -12.20 6.02 -8.04
CA THR A 89 -12.45 7.27 -8.78
C THR A 89 -13.05 8.29 -7.84
N PHE A 90 -12.37 9.41 -7.64
CA PHE A 90 -12.87 10.57 -6.93
C PHE A 90 -13.36 11.62 -7.93
N ARG A 91 -14.65 11.94 -7.87
CA ARG A 91 -15.28 13.01 -8.66
C ARG A 91 -15.58 14.20 -7.75
N PRO A 92 -14.91 15.35 -7.91
CA PRO A 92 -15.25 16.57 -7.18
C PRO A 92 -16.73 16.94 -7.41
N ARG A 93 -17.45 17.34 -6.34
CA ARG A 93 -18.82 17.89 -6.44
C ARG A 93 -18.81 19.37 -6.82
N HIS A 94 -17.77 20.05 -6.39
CA HIS A 94 -17.48 21.44 -6.75
C HIS A 94 -16.12 21.49 -7.44
N PRO A 95 -15.91 22.45 -8.35
CA PRO A 95 -14.61 22.68 -8.97
C PRO A 95 -13.53 22.81 -7.90
N LEU A 96 -12.38 22.17 -8.12
CA LEU A 96 -11.21 22.37 -7.26
C LEU A 96 -10.76 23.85 -7.31
N LYS A 97 -9.99 24.29 -6.31
CA LYS A 97 -9.43 25.65 -6.30
C LYS A 97 -8.48 25.81 -7.48
N THR A 98 -8.59 26.90 -8.23
CA THR A 98 -7.69 27.25 -9.35
C THR A 98 -6.28 27.54 -8.87
N GLY A 99 -5.27 27.10 -9.62
CA GLY A 99 -3.87 27.39 -9.32
C GLY A 99 -3.39 26.88 -7.94
N ALA A 100 -4.09 25.91 -7.36
CA ALA A 100 -3.80 25.39 -6.03
C ALA A 100 -3.04 24.05 -6.13
N SER A 101 -2.08 23.85 -5.22
CA SER A 101 -1.41 22.55 -5.09
C SER A 101 -2.22 21.63 -4.19
N TYR A 102 -2.54 20.46 -4.72
CA TYR A 102 -3.19 19.38 -4.03
C TYR A 102 -2.22 18.23 -3.78
N LEU A 103 -2.29 17.66 -2.57
CA LEU A 103 -1.60 16.45 -2.16
C LEU A 103 -2.66 15.36 -1.93
N LEU A 104 -2.62 14.36 -2.79
CA LEU A 104 -3.33 13.10 -2.63
C LEU A 104 -2.44 12.14 -1.88
N SER A 105 -2.95 11.53 -0.82
CA SER A 105 -2.26 10.52 -0.04
C SER A 105 -3.19 9.36 0.30
N LEU A 106 -2.65 8.14 0.24
CA LEU A 106 -3.27 6.90 0.65
C LEU A 106 -2.32 6.24 1.65
N ASN A 107 -2.85 5.92 2.82
CA ASN A 107 -2.09 5.31 3.91
C ASN A 107 -2.30 3.79 3.94
N ASN A 108 -1.50 3.14 4.79
CA ASN A 108 -1.58 1.71 5.11
C ASN A 108 -2.88 1.28 5.83
N THR A 109 -3.79 2.20 6.12
CA THR A 109 -5.15 1.89 6.58
C THR A 109 -6.02 1.28 5.46
N ALA A 110 -5.69 1.56 4.19
CA ALA A 110 -6.28 0.84 3.06
C ALA A 110 -5.69 -0.56 3.01
N HIS A 111 -6.53 -1.58 2.82
CA HIS A 111 -6.09 -2.96 2.68
C HIS A 111 -6.78 -3.67 1.52
N SER A 112 -6.16 -4.73 1.02
CA SER A 112 -6.77 -5.61 0.03
C SER A 112 -7.95 -6.37 0.62
N THR A 113 -8.78 -6.95 -0.24
CA THR A 113 -9.82 -7.92 0.21
C THR A 113 -9.23 -9.13 0.95
N THR A 114 -7.92 -9.38 0.80
CA THR A 114 -7.16 -10.42 1.50
C THR A 114 -6.52 -9.93 2.81
N GLY A 115 -6.79 -8.70 3.25
CA GLY A 115 -6.30 -8.13 4.50
C GLY A 115 -4.86 -7.59 4.47
N SER A 116 -4.22 -7.51 3.29
CA SER A 116 -2.86 -6.95 3.17
C SER A 116 -2.90 -5.43 3.07
N ALA A 117 -2.13 -4.74 3.92
CA ALA A 117 -2.09 -3.28 3.93
C ALA A 117 -1.46 -2.69 2.66
N LEU A 118 -2.05 -1.61 2.14
CA LEU A 118 -1.53 -0.85 1.01
C LEU A 118 -0.19 -0.22 1.35
N VAL A 119 0.73 -0.27 0.39
CA VAL A 119 1.96 0.53 0.47
C VAL A 119 1.59 2.01 0.39
N PRO A 120 1.99 2.85 1.38
CA PRO A 120 1.63 4.27 1.38
C PRO A 120 2.00 4.96 0.08
N PHE A 121 1.06 5.69 -0.49
CA PHE A 121 1.21 6.39 -1.75
C PHE A 121 0.89 7.87 -1.55
N ALA A 122 1.71 8.74 -2.14
CA ALA A 122 1.47 10.17 -2.16
C ALA A 122 1.75 10.73 -3.56
N ALA A 123 0.81 11.52 -4.07
CA ALA A 123 0.92 12.22 -5.34
C ALA A 123 0.58 13.69 -5.13
N ARG A 124 1.45 14.57 -5.64
CA ARG A 124 1.20 16.01 -5.65
C ARG A 124 0.83 16.45 -7.07
N PHE A 125 -0.19 17.27 -7.18
CA PHE A 125 -0.60 17.88 -8.44
C PHE A 125 -1.02 19.33 -8.23
N THR A 126 -0.96 20.13 -9.29
CA THR A 126 -1.51 21.49 -9.31
C THR A 126 -2.68 21.56 -10.27
N THR A 127 -3.75 22.23 -9.83
CA THR A 127 -4.87 22.56 -10.71
C THR A 127 -4.46 23.65 -11.69
N GLY A 128 -4.97 23.55 -12.91
CA GLY A 128 -4.83 24.60 -13.90
C GLY A 128 -5.64 25.84 -13.51
N ASP A 129 -5.41 26.93 -14.22
CA ASP A 129 -6.35 28.04 -14.24
C ASP A 129 -7.72 27.55 -14.75
N ALA A 130 -8.79 28.17 -14.27
CA ALA A 130 -10.15 27.87 -14.72
C ALA A 130 -10.21 28.00 -16.24
N LEU A 131 -10.25 26.83 -16.91
CA LEU A 131 -10.45 26.62 -18.33
C LEU A 131 -10.11 27.82 -19.24
N ARG A 132 -8.94 27.77 -19.89
CA ARG A 132 -8.89 28.14 -21.30
C ARG A 132 -9.03 26.84 -22.08
N VAL A 133 -10.14 26.70 -22.81
CA VAL A 133 -10.37 25.56 -23.73
C VAL A 133 -9.23 25.54 -24.75
N VAL A 134 -8.28 24.62 -24.59
CA VAL A 134 -7.35 24.29 -25.66
C VAL A 134 -8.02 23.25 -26.54
N HIS A 135 -8.33 23.70 -27.75
CA HIS A 135 -8.82 22.97 -28.91
C HIS A 135 -8.55 21.45 -28.88
N TYR A 136 -9.60 20.67 -29.14
CA TYR A 136 -9.48 19.32 -29.66
C TYR A 136 -8.83 19.40 -31.04
N SER A 137 -7.68 18.75 -31.22
CA SER A 137 -7.11 18.50 -32.54
C SER A 137 -8.03 17.52 -33.27
N PRO A 138 -8.71 17.89 -34.37
CA PRO A 138 -9.35 16.89 -35.20
C PRO A 138 -8.25 16.05 -35.86
N PHE A 139 -8.36 14.72 -35.77
CA PHE A 139 -7.67 13.84 -36.69
C PHE A 139 -8.28 14.11 -38.08
N GLN A 140 -7.62 14.95 -38.89
CA GLN A 140 -7.93 15.03 -40.31
C GLN A 140 -7.38 13.77 -40.98
N GLY A 141 -8.27 12.80 -41.21
CA GLY A 141 -8.01 11.73 -42.16
C GLY A 141 -8.18 12.29 -43.58
N THR A 142 -7.10 12.21 -44.36
CA THR A 142 -7.09 12.34 -45.83
C THR A 142 -7.65 11.11 -46.50
#